data_AF-A0A523A5Q0-F1
#
_entry.id   AF-A0A523A5Q0-F1
#
_cell.length_a   1.000
_cell.length_b   1.000
_cell.length_c   1.000
_cell.angle_alpha   90.00
_cell.angle_beta   90.00
_cell.angle_gamma   90.00
#
_symmetry.space_group_name_H-M   'P 1'
#
loop_
_entity.id
_entity.type
_entity.pdbx_description
1 polymer ?
#
loop_
_entity_poly.entity_id
_entity_poly.type
_entity_poly.pdbx_seq_one_letter_code
_entity_poly.pdbx_strand_id
1 'polypeptide(L)' 'MVALTAHAFQEDIQKSREAGCDGHLVKPIKLDGFLRAVRRYARSGASVSAANEIAMGWVDPCLIDLIPGYLEKINSSQSR' A
#
# COMPACT_ATOMS: atom_id res chain seq x y z
N MET A 1 0.55 -12.51 3.24
CA MET A 1 1.71 -11.71 2.79
C MET A 1 1.55 -11.33 1.31
N VAL A 2 1.86 -10.08 0.94
CA VAL A 2 1.82 -9.59 -0.45
C VAL A 2 3.23 -9.19 -0.89
N ALA A 3 3.71 -9.72 -2.01
CA ALA A 3 5.03 -9.41 -2.58
C ALA A 3 5.04 -8.07 -3.34
N LEU A 4 6.15 -7.33 -3.25
CA LEU A 4 6.38 -6.04 -3.93
C LEU A 4 7.63 -6.12 -4.81
N THR A 5 7.48 -6.31 -6.11
CA THR A 5 8.59 -6.55 -7.05
C THR A 5 8.89 -5.35 -7.93
N ALA A 6 10.07 -5.32 -8.55
CA ALA A 6 10.46 -4.26 -9.48
C ALA A 6 9.93 -4.49 -10.91
N HIS A 7 9.64 -5.74 -11.28
CA HIS A 7 9.28 -6.13 -12.64
C HIS A 7 8.00 -6.98 -12.67
N ALA A 8 7.27 -6.90 -13.79
CA ALA A 8 6.02 -7.62 -14.01
C ALA A 8 6.21 -8.96 -14.72
N PHE A 9 7.36 -9.62 -14.54
CA PHE A 9 7.63 -10.88 -15.21
C PHE A 9 6.82 -12.02 -14.58
N GLN A 10 6.32 -12.93 -15.42
CA GLN A 10 5.54 -14.08 -14.96
C GLN A 10 6.33 -14.97 -13.99
N GLU A 11 7.65 -15.07 -14.19
CA GLU A 11 8.56 -15.80 -13.31
C GLU A 11 8.58 -15.21 -11.89
N ASP A 12 8.54 -13.88 -11.75
CA ASP A 12 8.54 -13.22 -10.44
C ASP A 12 7.23 -13.45 -9.70
N ILE A 13 6.11 -13.50 -10.43
CA ILE A 13 4.79 -13.84 -9.89
C ILE A 13 4.82 -15.30 -9.40
N GLN A 14 5.34 -16.21 -10.21
CA GLN A 14 5.40 -17.64 -9.90
C GLN A 14 6.30 -17.91 -8.69
N LYS A 15 7.51 -17.32 -8.64
CA LYS A 15 8.40 -17.40 -7.48
C LYS A 15 7.75 -16.86 -6.20
N SER A 16 7.02 -15.75 -6.30
CA SER A 16 6.30 -15.18 -5.15
C SER A 16 5.23 -16.14 -4.62
N ARG A 17 4.51 -16.81 -5.53
CA ARG A 17 3.49 -17.82 -5.17
C ARG A 17 4.12 -19.06 -4.55
N GLU A 18 5.20 -19.56 -5.13
CA GLU A 18 5.94 -20.72 -4.61
C GLU A 18 6.53 -20.45 -3.23
N ALA A 19 6.95 -19.20 -2.97
CA ALA A 19 7.38 -18.75 -1.65
C ALA A 19 6.22 -18.57 -0.63
N GLY A 20 4.96 -18.81 -1.04
CA GLY A 20 3.78 -18.72 -0.18
C GLY A 20 3.18 -17.32 -0.06
N CYS A 21 3.42 -16.41 -1.01
CA CYS A 21 2.75 -15.11 -1.01
C CYS A 21 1.30 -15.23 -1.50
N ASP A 22 0.37 -14.57 -0.79
CA ASP A 22 -1.05 -14.50 -1.15
C ASP A 22 -1.32 -13.57 -2.34
N GLY A 23 -0.42 -12.62 -2.58
CA GLY A 23 -0.54 -11.62 -3.63
C GLY A 23 0.80 -11.08 -4.11
N HIS A 24 0.77 -10.36 -5.22
CA HIS A 24 1.94 -9.77 -5.87
C HIS A 24 1.58 -8.40 -6.45
N LEU A 25 2.45 -7.41 -6.26
CA LEU A 25 2.32 -6.04 -6.76
C LEU A 25 3.64 -5.59 -7.37
N VAL A 26 3.57 -4.94 -8.53
CA VAL A 26 4.74 -4.50 -9.30
C VAL A 26 4.95 -3.00 -9.13
N LYS A 27 6.19 -2.60 -8.87
CA LYS A 27 6.61 -1.20 -8.80
C LYS A 27 6.81 -0.61 -10.21
N PRO A 28 6.52 0.69 -10.40
CA PRO A 28 5.92 1.62 -9.45
C PRO A 28 4.43 1.34 -9.25
N ILE A 29 3.96 1.31 -8.00
CA ILE A 29 2.56 1.02 -7.67
C ILE A 29 1.83 2.35 -7.52
N LYS A 30 0.69 2.49 -8.22
CA LYS A 30 -0.21 3.62 -8.02
C LYS A 30 -0.98 3.48 -6.70
N LEU A 31 -1.22 4.58 -6.00
CA LEU A 31 -1.90 4.59 -4.70
C LEU A 31 -3.25 3.85 -4.76
N ASP A 32 -4.04 4.10 -5.79
CA ASP A 32 -5.34 3.44 -6.00
C ASP A 32 -5.21 1.90 -6.14
N GLY A 33 -4.22 1.41 -6.89
CA GLY A 33 -3.94 -0.02 -7.00
C GLY A 33 -3.45 -0.64 -5.68
N PHE A 34 -2.62 0.09 -4.95
CA PHE A 34 -2.16 -0.32 -3.63
C PHE A 34 -3.33 -0.41 -2.64
N LEU A 35 -4.18 0.61 -2.56
CA LEU A 35 -5.34 0.63 -1.67
C LEU A 35 -6.33 -0.49 -1.98
N ARG A 36 -6.54 -0.83 -3.25
CA ARG A 36 -7.34 -2.01 -3.64
C ARG A 36 -6.72 -3.31 -3.11
N ALA A 37 -5.42 -3.48 -3.25
CA ALA A 37 -4.73 -4.68 -2.74
C ALA A 37 -4.79 -4.76 -1.21
N VAL A 38 -4.56 -3.65 -0.51
CA VAL A 38 -4.72 -3.58 0.95
C VAL A 38 -6.14 -3.99 1.35
N ARG A 39 -7.18 -3.42 0.74
CA ARG A 39 -8.58 -3.81 1.04
C ARG A 39 -8.86 -5.28 0.77
N ARG A 40 -8.24 -5.86 -0.25
CA ARG A 40 -8.40 -7.27 -0.61
C ARG A 40 -7.75 -8.23 0.39
N TYR A 41 -6.55 -7.88 0.86
CA TYR A 41 -5.73 -8.79 1.69
C TYR A 41 -5.73 -8.44 3.18
N ALA A 42 -6.16 -7.24 3.57
CA ALA A 42 -6.41 -6.90 4.95
C ALA A 42 -7.62 -7.69 5.45
N ARG A 43 -7.43 -8.47 6.53
CA ARG A 43 -8.56 -9.09 7.23
C ARG A 43 -9.48 -7.97 7.71
N SER A 44 -10.79 -8.12 7.51
CA SER A 44 -11.82 -7.26 8.09
C SER A 44 -11.83 -7.42 9.61
N GLY A 45 -10.80 -6.89 10.29
CA GLY A 45 -10.62 -6.95 11.74
C GLY A 45 -11.31 -5.81 12.49
N ALA A 46 -11.93 -4.86 11.77
CA ALA A 46 -12.74 -3.83 12.38
C ALA A 46 -13.84 -3.44 11.39
N SER A 47 -15.08 -3.77 11.73
CA SER A 47 -16.23 -3.04 11.22
C SER A 47 -16.09 -1.59 11.69
N VAL A 48 -15.54 -0.72 10.84
CA VAL A 48 -15.63 0.71 11.07
C VAL A 48 -17.10 1.06 10.85
N SER A 49 -17.85 1.12 11.95
CA SER A 49 -19.22 1.59 11.98
C SER A 49 -19.27 2.98 11.36
N ALA A 50 -20.27 3.21 10.51
CA ALA A 50 -20.49 4.44 9.79
C ALA A 50 -20.63 5.64 10.73
N ALA A 51 -19.50 6.27 11.06
CA ALA A 51 -19.45 7.63 11.54
C ALA A 51 -18.18 8.26 10.97
N ASN A 52 -18.40 9.24 10.11
CA ASN A 52 -17.40 10.13 9.56
C ASN A 52 -16.76 10.94 10.69
N GLU A 53 -15.83 10.34 11.42
CA GLU A 53 -14.83 11.09 12.18
C GLU A 53 -13.66 11.31 11.24
N ILE A 54 -13.51 12.55 10.79
CA ILE A 54 -12.24 13.06 10.27
C ILE A 54 -11.28 13.05 11.46
N ALA A 55 -10.78 11.86 11.81
CA ALA A 55 -9.76 11.70 12.82
C ALA A 55 -8.53 12.40 12.26
N MET A 56 -8.10 13.47 12.93
CA MET A 56 -6.71 13.94 12.83
C MET A 56 -5.83 12.70 12.89
N GLY A 57 -5.25 12.36 11.73
CA GLY A 57 -4.82 11.00 11.45
C GLY A 57 -3.71 10.59 12.40
N TRP A 58 -3.97 9.57 13.21
CA TRP A 58 -2.90 8.88 13.91
C TRP A 58 -2.03 8.21 12.86
N VAL A 59 -0.78 8.66 12.75
CA VAL A 59 0.24 7.94 11.99
C VAL A 59 0.93 7.00 12.95
N ASP A 60 1.09 5.74 12.54
CA ASP A 60 1.86 4.77 13.32
C ASP A 60 3.26 5.35 13.62
N PRO A 61 3.75 5.31 14.88
CA PRO A 61 5.05 5.85 15.24
C PRO A 61 6.21 5.39 14.35
N CYS A 62 6.17 4.16 13.80
CA CYS A 62 7.23 3.67 12.93
C CYS A 62 7.26 4.34 11.54
N LEU A 63 6.21 5.07 11.17
CA LEU A 63 6.09 5.75 9.88
C LEU A 63 6.40 7.26 9.96
N ILE A 64 6.60 7.83 11.16
CA ILE A 64 6.78 9.27 11.36
C ILE A 64 7.93 9.83 10.51
N ASP A 65 9.07 9.15 10.50
CA ASP A 65 10.27 9.59 9.76
C ASP A 65 10.09 9.56 8.23
N LEU A 66 9.11 8.81 7.73
CA LEU A 66 8.81 8.71 6.29
C LEU A 66 7.84 9.79 5.80
N ILE A 67 7.11 10.46 6.71
CA ILE A 67 6.08 11.44 6.36
C ILE A 67 6.67 12.62 5.55
N PRO A 68 7.77 13.27 5.97
CA PRO A 68 8.24 14.48 5.29
C PRO A 68 8.55 14.22 3.81
N GLY A 69 9.34 13.17 3.52
CA GLY A 69 9.70 12.82 2.14
C GLY A 69 8.50 12.37 1.28
N TYR A 70 7.48 11.75 1.90
CA TYR A 70 6.25 11.42 1.19
C TYR A 70 5.44 12.66 0.82
N LEU A 71 5.28 13.62 1.73
CA LEU A 71 4.55 14.88 1.48
C LEU A 71 5.22 15.72 0.40
N GLU A 72 6.55 15.82 0.41
CA GLU A 72 7.31 16.49 -0.66
C GLU A 72 7.03 15.87 -2.04
N LYS A 73 7.00 14.54 -2.12
CA LYS A 73 6.73 13.82 -3.37
C LYS A 73 5.29 14.06 -3.87
N ILE A 74 4.32 14.14 -2.97
CA ILE A 74 2.93 14.47 -3.34
C ILE A 74 2.86 15.91 -3.89
N ASN A 75 3.43 16.87 -3.18
CA ASN A 75 3.39 18.28 -3.58
C ASN A 75 4.10 18.51 -4.92
N SER A 76 5.24 17.83 -5.12
CA SER A 76 5.99 17.88 -6.38
C SER A 76 5.24 17.26 -7.56
N SER A 77 4.27 16.37 -7.31
CA SER A 77 3.46 15.72 -8.36
C SER A 77 2.25 16.57 -8.78
N GLN A 78 1.82 17.55 -7.99
CA GLN A 78 0.73 18.48 -8.32
C GLN A 78 1.19 19.75 -9.05
N SER A 79 2.49 20.05 -9.05
CA SER A 79 3.07 21.23 -9.71
C SER A 79 3.50 20.97 -11.17
N ARG A 80 2.96 19.92 -11.81
CA ARG A 80 3.20 19.58 -13.23
C ARG A 80 1.89 19.44 -13.99
#